data_AF-A0A7Y3J4V8-F1
#
_entry.id   AF-A0A7Y3J4V8-F1
#
_cell.length_a   1.000
_cell.length_b   1.000
_cell.length_c   1.000
_cell.angle_alpha   90.00
_cell.angle_beta   90.00
_cell.angle_gamma   90.00
#
_symmetry.space_group_name_H-M   'P 1'
#
loop_
_entity.id
_entity.type
_entity.pdbx_description
1 polymer ?
#
loop_
_entity_poly.entity_id
_entity_poly.type
_entity_poly.pdbx_seq_one_letter_code
_entity_poly.pdbx_strand_id
1 'polypeptide(L)'
;MNINLTLFVQMLVFVTLIWFTKRFVWPMILGPMDERARRIAVGLAAAEKGKTDLAEARERADAVIREARDRATQIVDLAAKRANEMIEEAKGTASGEAARLLTQARAEVARESSRAREDLTREVGRLAVRGAARLLEREIDAGTHVELLDKLAAEITNG
;
A
#
# COMPACT_ATOMS: atom_id res chain seq x y z
N MET A 1 -49.07 97.34 -37.08
CA MET A 1 -48.84 97.07 -35.63
C MET A 1 -47.36 97.34 -35.37
N ASN A 2 -47.03 98.42 -34.65
CA ASN A 2 -45.63 98.77 -34.43
C ASN A 2 -44.93 97.70 -33.60
N ILE A 3 -43.73 97.30 -34.03
CA ILE A 3 -42.84 96.46 -33.23
C ILE A 3 -42.47 97.29 -32.00
N ASN A 4 -43.13 97.01 -30.88
CA ASN A 4 -42.90 97.68 -29.62
C ASN A 4 -41.74 96.99 -28.88
N LEU A 5 -40.98 97.78 -28.11
CA LEU A 5 -39.89 97.33 -27.24
C LEU A 5 -40.29 96.13 -26.35
N THR A 6 -41.56 96.04 -25.99
CA THR A 6 -42.15 94.93 -25.23
C THR A 6 -41.97 93.56 -25.89
N LEU A 7 -41.99 93.47 -27.23
CA LEU A 7 -41.82 92.22 -27.96
C LEU A 7 -40.38 91.72 -27.90
N PHE A 8 -39.40 92.61 -27.98
CA PHE A 8 -37.98 92.27 -27.79
C PHE A 8 -37.68 91.86 -26.35
N VAL A 9 -38.22 92.58 -25.37
CA VAL A 9 -38.08 92.24 -23.94
C VAL A 9 -38.74 90.88 -23.64
N GLN A 10 -39.93 90.63 -24.16
CA GLN A 10 -40.62 89.34 -24.02
C GLN A 10 -39.82 88.19 -24.65
N MET A 11 -39.22 88.40 -25.82
CA MET A 11 -38.36 87.41 -26.47
C MET A 11 -37.11 87.10 -25.62
N LEU A 12 -36.46 88.13 -25.08
CA LEU A 12 -35.29 87.98 -24.19
C LEU A 12 -35.65 87.19 -22.92
N VAL A 13 -36.78 87.52 -22.29
CA VAL A 13 -37.28 86.79 -21.11
C VAL A 13 -37.59 85.33 -21.47
N PHE A 14 -38.23 85.08 -22.61
CA PHE A 14 -38.57 83.72 -23.05
C PHE A 14 -37.32 82.87 -23.35
N VAL A 15 -36.31 83.44 -24.02
CA VAL A 15 -35.02 82.77 -24.27
C VAL A 15 -34.29 82.50 -22.95
N THR A 16 -34.28 83.46 -22.03
CA THR A 16 -33.67 83.31 -20.70
C THR A 16 -34.37 82.20 -19.91
N LEU A 17 -35.70 82.12 -19.97
CA LEU A 17 -36.49 81.07 -19.33
C LEU A 17 -36.20 79.69 -19.94
N ILE A 18 -36.14 79.56 -21.26
CA ILE A 18 -35.76 78.29 -21.92
C ILE A 18 -34.37 77.85 -21.49
N TRP A 19 -33.41 78.77 -21.47
CA TRP A 19 -32.04 78.48 -21.06
C TRP A 19 -31.97 78.01 -19.61
N PHE A 20 -32.64 78.71 -18.69
CA PHE A 20 -32.72 78.34 -17.29
C PHE A 20 -33.38 76.96 -17.11
N THR A 21 -34.49 76.72 -17.81
CA THR A 21 -35.24 75.47 -17.71
C THR A 21 -34.43 74.28 -18.24
N LYS A 22 -33.73 74.45 -19.37
CA LYS A 22 -32.80 73.44 -19.92
C LYS A 22 -31.62 73.17 -18.97
N ARG A 23 -31.09 74.21 -18.32
CA ARG A 23 -29.90 74.09 -17.47
C ARG A 23 -30.18 73.51 -16.08
N PHE A 24 -31.37 73.75 -15.53
CA PHE A 24 -31.73 73.36 -14.16
C PHE A 24 -32.82 72.28 -14.08
N VAL A 25 -33.92 72.41 -14.84
CA VAL A 25 -35.08 71.51 -14.72
C VAL A 25 -34.84 70.18 -15.43
N TRP A 26 -34.28 70.20 -16.65
CA TRP A 26 -33.95 68.99 -17.41
C TRP A 26 -32.99 68.04 -16.65
N PRO A 27 -31.85 68.50 -16.11
CA PRO A 27 -30.98 67.60 -15.36
C PRO A 27 -31.60 67.13 -14.04
N MET A 28 -32.45 67.93 -13.39
CA MET A 28 -33.15 67.51 -12.17
C MET A 28 -34.16 66.39 -12.41
N ILE A 29 -34.76 66.32 -13.61
CA ILE A 29 -35.70 65.27 -13.98
C ILE A 29 -34.99 64.05 -14.58
N LEU A 30 -34.04 64.23 -15.50
CA LEU A 30 -33.37 63.14 -16.22
C LEU A 30 -32.32 62.42 -15.36
N GLY A 31 -31.61 63.13 -14.47
CA GLY A 31 -30.57 62.54 -13.63
C GLY A 31 -31.05 61.33 -12.80
N PRO A 32 -32.18 61.45 -12.05
CA PRO A 32 -32.75 60.32 -11.31
C PRO A 32 -33.23 59.16 -12.21
N MET A 33 -33.66 59.43 -13.44
CA MET A 33 -34.09 58.40 -14.38
C MET A 33 -32.90 57.62 -14.94
N ASP A 34 -31.84 58.32 -15.36
CA ASP A 34 -30.60 57.71 -15.84
C ASP A 34 -29.91 56.89 -14.74
N GLU A 35 -29.91 57.38 -13.50
CA GLU A 35 -29.36 56.65 -12.35
C GLU A 35 -30.13 55.36 -12.09
N ARG A 36 -31.48 55.38 -12.19
CA ARG A 36 -32.30 54.16 -12.08
C ARG A 36 -32.02 53.18 -13.21
N ALA A 37 -31.98 53.67 -14.45
CA ALA A 37 -31.67 52.85 -15.61
C ALA A 37 -30.29 52.19 -15.49
N ARG A 38 -29.28 52.95 -15.06
CA ARG A 38 -27.93 52.45 -14.80
C ARG A 38 -27.92 51.40 -13.69
N ARG A 39 -28.60 51.64 -12.56
CA ARG A 39 -28.68 50.66 -11.46
C ARG A 39 -29.33 49.35 -11.88
N ILE A 40 -30.41 49.42 -12.67
CA ILE A 40 -31.08 48.23 -13.20
C ILE A 40 -30.16 47.49 -14.17
N ALA A 41 -29.48 48.19 -15.08
CA ALA A 41 -28.56 47.58 -16.02
C ALA A 41 -27.38 46.89 -15.32
N VAL A 42 -26.78 47.56 -14.33
CA VAL A 42 -25.69 46.98 -13.51
C VAL A 42 -26.19 45.79 -12.69
N GLY A 43 -27.37 45.90 -12.08
CA GLY A 43 -27.97 44.80 -11.31
C GLY A 43 -28.28 43.59 -12.17
N LEU A 44 -28.82 43.78 -13.37
CA LEU A 44 -29.11 42.70 -14.32
C LEU A 44 -27.84 42.05 -14.83
N ALA A 45 -26.81 42.85 -15.19
CA ALA A 45 -25.52 42.33 -15.60
C ALA A 45 -24.82 41.55 -14.48
N ALA A 46 -24.89 42.03 -13.24
CA ALA A 46 -24.36 41.32 -12.07
C ALA A 46 -25.11 40.02 -11.79
N ALA A 47 -26.44 40.02 -11.93
CA ALA A 47 -27.25 38.82 -11.75
C ALA A 47 -26.94 37.75 -12.81
N GLU A 48 -26.78 38.16 -14.08
CA GLU A 48 -26.45 37.23 -15.16
C GLU A 48 -25.03 36.68 -14.97
N LYS A 49 -24.06 37.54 -14.66
CA LYS A 49 -22.71 37.10 -14.31
C LYS A 49 -22.72 36.13 -13.12
N GLY A 50 -23.50 36.42 -12.07
CA GLY A 50 -23.62 35.55 -10.92
C GLY A 50 -24.20 34.17 -11.27
N LYS A 51 -25.14 34.07 -12.22
CA LYS A 51 -25.64 32.79 -12.72
C LYS A 51 -24.57 32.03 -13.49
N THR A 52 -23.82 32.71 -14.36
CA THR A 52 -22.72 32.09 -15.13
C THR A 52 -21.63 31.59 -14.19
N ASP A 53 -21.17 32.43 -13.26
CA ASP A 53 -20.14 32.08 -12.27
C ASP A 53 -20.60 30.89 -11.40
N LEU A 54 -21.89 30.85 -11.00
CA LEU A 54 -22.46 29.73 -10.27
C LEU A 54 -22.49 28.43 -11.09
N ALA A 55 -22.87 28.53 -12.37
CA ALA A 55 -22.89 27.37 -13.27
C ALA A 55 -21.49 26.81 -13.48
N GLU A 56 -20.50 27.68 -13.73
CA GLU A 56 -19.10 27.28 -13.87
C GLU A 56 -18.55 26.69 -12.56
N ALA A 57 -18.85 27.30 -11.42
CA ALA A 57 -18.41 26.79 -10.12
C ALA A 57 -18.99 25.40 -9.83
N ARG A 58 -20.25 25.15 -10.19
CA ARG A 58 -20.89 23.84 -10.09
C ARG A 58 -20.21 22.82 -10.99
N GLU A 59 -19.98 23.18 -12.27
CA GLU A 59 -19.31 22.28 -13.22
C GLU A 59 -17.91 21.89 -12.74
N ARG A 60 -17.13 22.88 -12.23
CA ARG A 60 -15.81 22.62 -11.65
C ARG A 60 -15.90 21.74 -10.41
N ALA A 61 -16.86 21.97 -9.53
CA ALA A 61 -17.07 21.14 -8.34
C ALA A 61 -17.40 19.69 -8.73
N ASP A 62 -18.29 19.49 -9.70
CA ASP A 62 -18.65 18.16 -10.22
C ASP A 62 -17.46 17.48 -10.91
N ALA A 63 -16.63 18.24 -11.63
CA ALA A 63 -15.38 17.73 -12.21
C ALA A 63 -14.40 17.25 -11.13
N VAL A 64 -14.20 18.05 -10.07
CA VAL A 64 -13.33 17.68 -8.94
C VAL A 64 -13.86 16.43 -8.22
N ILE A 65 -15.17 16.32 -8.02
CA ILE A 65 -15.78 15.14 -7.38
C ILE A 65 -15.58 13.90 -8.24
N ARG A 66 -15.76 14.01 -9.57
CA ARG A 66 -15.51 12.89 -10.50
C ARG A 66 -14.05 12.46 -10.47
N GLU A 67 -13.13 13.41 -10.58
CA GLU A 67 -11.70 13.13 -10.52
C GLU A 67 -11.30 12.49 -9.18
N ALA A 68 -11.85 12.96 -8.06
CA ALA A 68 -11.60 12.38 -6.75
C ALA A 68 -12.10 10.94 -6.65
N ARG A 69 -13.27 10.63 -7.24
CA ARG A 69 -13.79 9.25 -7.31
C ARG A 69 -12.92 8.35 -8.16
N ASP A 70 -12.49 8.82 -9.33
CA ASP A 70 -11.61 8.05 -10.22
C ASP A 70 -10.27 7.74 -9.55
N ARG A 71 -9.67 8.75 -8.89
CA ARG A 71 -8.44 8.56 -8.10
C ARG A 71 -8.66 7.59 -6.94
N ALA A 72 -9.79 7.66 -6.23
CA ALA A 72 -10.10 6.74 -5.15
C ALA A 72 -10.19 5.29 -5.65
N THR A 73 -10.89 5.05 -6.76
CA THR A 73 -10.96 3.72 -7.39
C THR A 73 -9.57 3.23 -7.81
N GLN A 74 -8.75 4.09 -8.43
CA GLN A 74 -7.37 3.73 -8.79
C GLN A 74 -6.51 3.35 -7.59
N ILE A 75 -6.66 4.06 -6.45
CA ILE A 75 -5.94 3.75 -5.22
C ILE A 75 -6.36 2.38 -4.68
N VAL A 76 -7.66 2.09 -4.67
CA VAL A 76 -8.19 0.79 -4.20
C VAL A 76 -7.70 -0.34 -5.10
N ASP A 77 -7.75 -0.17 -6.42
CA ASP A 77 -7.28 -1.17 -7.37
C ASP A 77 -5.77 -1.43 -7.23
N LEU A 78 -4.98 -0.37 -7.07
CA LEU A 78 -3.53 -0.48 -6.84
C LEU A 78 -3.22 -1.18 -5.51
N ALA A 79 -3.97 -0.85 -4.45
CA ALA A 79 -3.82 -1.50 -3.15
C ALA A 79 -4.16 -2.99 -3.22
N ALA A 80 -5.24 -3.36 -3.92
CA ALA A 80 -5.62 -4.76 -4.12
C ALA A 80 -4.57 -5.53 -4.92
N LYS A 81 -4.01 -4.94 -5.99
CA LYS A 81 -2.92 -5.54 -6.77
C LYS A 81 -1.68 -5.76 -5.91
N ARG A 82 -1.22 -4.75 -5.17
CA ARG A 82 -0.07 -4.86 -4.28
C ARG A 82 -0.27 -5.89 -3.17
N ALA A 83 -1.47 -5.97 -2.61
CA ALA A 83 -1.80 -6.98 -1.61
C ALA A 83 -1.68 -8.40 -2.19
N ASN A 84 -2.18 -8.62 -3.42
CA ASN A 84 -2.04 -9.91 -4.10
C ASN A 84 -0.59 -10.23 -4.44
N GLU A 85 0.18 -9.27 -4.95
CA GLU A 85 1.62 -9.43 -5.21
C GLU A 85 2.38 -9.82 -3.93
N MET A 86 2.09 -9.14 -2.81
CA MET A 86 2.69 -9.45 -1.51
C MET A 86 2.32 -10.85 -1.01
N ILE A 87 1.07 -11.27 -1.22
CA ILE A 87 0.62 -12.64 -0.86
C ILE A 87 1.37 -13.68 -1.69
N GLU A 88 1.51 -13.46 -3.00
CA GLU A 88 2.22 -14.39 -3.86
C GLU A 88 3.72 -14.43 -3.57
N GLU A 89 4.35 -13.28 -3.28
CA GLU A 89 5.74 -13.23 -2.83
C GLU A 89 5.94 -13.94 -1.49
N ALA A 90 5.03 -13.74 -0.53
CA ALA A 90 5.07 -14.42 0.76
C ALA A 90 4.90 -15.94 0.61
N LYS A 91 3.96 -16.39 -0.25
CA LYS A 91 3.81 -17.83 -0.56
C LYS A 91 5.04 -18.41 -1.24
N GLY A 92 5.65 -17.68 -2.18
CA GLY A 92 6.88 -18.09 -2.83
C GLY A 92 8.03 -18.27 -1.84
N THR A 93 8.22 -17.28 -0.97
CA THR A 93 9.22 -17.31 0.10
C THR A 93 8.97 -18.47 1.06
N ALA A 94 7.73 -18.62 1.56
CA ALA A 94 7.35 -19.70 2.46
C ALA A 94 7.56 -21.09 1.84
N SER A 95 7.24 -21.25 0.55
CA SER A 95 7.48 -22.51 -0.17
C SER A 95 8.98 -22.81 -0.31
N GLY A 96 9.80 -21.79 -0.58
CA GLY A 96 11.25 -21.90 -0.63
C GLY A 96 11.87 -22.28 0.73
N GLU A 97 11.42 -21.64 1.80
CA GLU A 97 11.84 -21.95 3.17
C GLU A 97 11.41 -23.36 3.58
N ALA A 98 10.18 -23.76 3.27
CA ALA A 98 9.68 -25.11 3.54
C ALA A 98 10.53 -26.18 2.82
N ALA A 99 10.87 -25.95 1.54
CA ALA A 99 11.74 -26.86 0.79
C ALA A 99 13.16 -26.94 1.39
N ARG A 100 13.71 -25.81 1.84
CA ARG A 100 15.00 -25.75 2.53
C ARG A 100 14.96 -26.52 3.85
N LEU A 101 13.93 -26.32 4.67
CA LEU A 101 13.77 -26.98 5.95
C LEU A 101 13.57 -28.49 5.78
N LEU A 102 12.79 -28.91 4.78
CA LEU A 102 12.63 -30.33 4.45
C LEU A 102 13.96 -30.98 4.02
N THR A 103 14.77 -30.27 3.24
CA THR A 103 16.10 -30.75 2.81
C THR A 103 17.03 -30.90 4.01
N GLN A 104 17.04 -29.92 4.91
CA GLN A 104 17.82 -29.99 6.15
C GLN A 104 17.37 -31.12 7.06
N ALA A 105 16.05 -31.31 7.24
CA ALA A 105 15.49 -32.40 8.04
C ALA A 105 15.86 -33.76 7.47
N ARG A 106 15.79 -33.96 6.14
CA ARG A 106 16.23 -35.20 5.49
C ARG A 106 17.73 -35.46 5.69
N ALA A 107 18.56 -34.42 5.62
CA ALA A 107 19.98 -34.54 5.89
C ALA A 107 20.27 -34.91 7.35
N GLU A 108 19.53 -34.35 8.31
CA GLU A 108 19.64 -34.71 9.73
C GLU A 108 19.21 -36.16 9.98
N VAL A 109 18.07 -36.58 9.42
CA VAL A 109 17.59 -37.97 9.52
C VAL A 109 18.62 -38.95 8.94
N ALA A 110 19.25 -38.61 7.82
CA ALA A 110 20.29 -39.45 7.23
C ALA A 110 21.53 -39.57 8.15
N ARG A 111 21.95 -38.46 8.77
CA ARG A 111 23.05 -38.46 9.75
C ARG A 111 22.72 -39.30 10.97
N GLU A 112 21.55 -39.10 11.56
CA GLU A 112 21.09 -39.84 12.74
C GLU A 112 20.92 -41.33 12.44
N SER A 113 20.42 -41.69 11.25
CA SER A 113 20.37 -43.09 10.82
C SER A 113 21.76 -43.73 10.70
N SER A 114 22.75 -42.99 10.18
CA SER A 114 24.13 -43.46 10.11
C SER A 114 24.71 -43.68 11.51
N ARG A 115 24.51 -42.73 12.43
CA ARG A 115 24.94 -42.85 13.83
C ARG A 115 24.31 -44.05 14.53
N ALA A 116 23.00 -44.22 14.39
CA ALA A 116 22.29 -45.36 14.97
C ALA A 116 22.80 -46.70 14.42
N ARG A 117 23.16 -46.78 13.13
CA ARG A 117 23.78 -47.97 12.52
C ARG A 117 25.18 -48.25 13.08
N GLU A 118 25.99 -47.21 13.26
CA GLU A 118 27.32 -47.35 13.87
C GLU A 118 27.24 -47.82 15.33
N ASP A 119 26.30 -47.26 16.10
CA ASP A 119 26.05 -47.65 17.50
C ASP A 119 25.58 -49.11 17.59
N LEU A 120 24.63 -49.51 16.73
CA LEU A 120 24.17 -50.90 16.62
C LEU A 120 25.32 -51.85 16.25
N THR A 121 26.19 -51.45 15.32
CA THR A 121 27.33 -52.26 14.90
C THR A 121 28.32 -52.45 16.05
N ARG A 122 28.59 -51.40 16.84
CA ARG A 122 29.40 -51.50 18.07
C ARG A 122 28.76 -52.43 19.10
N GLU A 123 27.45 -52.33 19.32
CA GLU A 123 26.74 -53.18 20.28
C GLU A 123 26.73 -54.66 19.86
N VAL A 124 26.47 -54.94 18.58
CA VAL A 124 26.55 -56.29 18.00
C VAL A 124 27.96 -56.86 18.12
N GLY A 125 29.00 -56.06 17.84
CA GLY A 125 30.40 -56.47 18.04
C GLY A 125 30.68 -56.86 19.50
N ARG A 126 30.19 -56.07 20.46
CA ARG A 126 30.32 -56.37 21.91
C ARG A 126 29.56 -57.63 22.31
N LEU A 127 28.40 -57.90 21.71
CA LEU A 127 27.63 -59.14 21.92
C LEU A 127 28.35 -60.36 21.31
N ALA A 128 28.90 -60.23 20.10
CA ALA A 128 29.64 -61.28 19.43
C ALA A 128 30.90 -61.70 20.21
N VAL A 129 31.69 -60.73 20.71
CA VAL A 129 32.87 -61.01 21.55
C VAL A 129 32.46 -61.70 22.86
N ARG A 130 31.39 -61.26 23.53
CA ARG A 130 30.86 -61.94 24.73
C ARG A 130 30.38 -63.36 24.43
N GLY A 131 29.74 -63.57 23.29
CA GLY A 131 29.30 -64.89 22.84
C GLY A 131 30.48 -65.82 22.56
N ALA A 132 31.50 -65.32 21.85
CA ALA A 132 32.74 -66.06 21.57
C ALA A 132 33.50 -66.39 22.86
N ALA A 133 33.60 -65.45 23.81
CA ALA A 133 34.23 -65.69 25.11
C ALA A 133 33.51 -66.80 25.90
N ARG A 134 32.18 -66.80 25.94
CA ARG A 134 31.39 -67.88 26.58
C ARG A 134 31.52 -69.23 25.86
N LEU A 135 31.61 -69.24 24.54
CA LEU A 135 31.81 -70.47 23.77
C LEU A 135 33.19 -71.07 24.08
N LEU A 136 34.23 -70.23 24.11
CA LEU A 136 35.60 -70.62 24.47
C LEU A 136 35.67 -71.13 25.92
N GLU A 137 35.04 -70.43 26.87
CA GLU A 137 34.94 -70.85 28.27
C GLU A 137 34.28 -72.22 28.41
N ARG A 138 33.24 -72.52 27.59
CA ARG A 138 32.59 -73.83 27.56
C ARG A 138 33.46 -74.93 26.94
N GLU A 139 34.25 -74.63 25.90
CA GLU A 139 35.17 -75.62 25.31
C GLU A 139 36.40 -75.89 26.19
N ILE A 140 36.80 -74.93 27.02
CA ILE A 140 37.98 -75.04 27.88
C ILE A 140 37.73 -75.90 29.15
N ASP A 141 36.47 -76.15 29.55
CA ASP A 141 36.14 -76.65 30.89
C ASP A 141 36.18 -78.19 31.10
N ALA A 142 36.15 -79.04 30.06
CA ALA A 142 35.92 -80.48 30.29
C ALA A 142 37.12 -81.42 30.06
N GLY A 143 38.27 -80.97 29.53
CA GLY A 143 39.41 -81.88 29.29
C GLY A 143 40.76 -81.22 28.99
N THR A 144 40.76 -79.98 28.51
CA THR A 144 41.96 -79.31 28.01
C THR A 144 42.90 -78.81 29.11
N HIS A 145 42.39 -78.58 30.32
CA HIS A 145 43.21 -78.15 31.46
C HIS A 145 44.19 -79.22 31.95
N VAL A 146 43.83 -80.51 31.89
CA VAL A 146 44.74 -81.59 32.30
C VAL A 146 45.84 -81.77 31.26
N GLU A 147 45.50 -81.73 29.96
CA GLU A 147 46.46 -81.95 28.88
C GLU A 147 47.46 -80.78 28.70
N LEU A 148 47.04 -79.53 28.99
CA LEU A 148 47.93 -78.36 28.98
C LEU A 148 48.83 -78.30 30.22
N LEU A 149 48.34 -78.72 31.39
CA LEU A 149 49.17 -78.84 32.60
C LEU A 149 50.18 -79.98 32.47
N ASP A 150 49.81 -81.11 31.88
CA ASP A 150 50.72 -82.24 31.62
C ASP A 150 51.81 -81.87 30.61
N LYS A 151 51.49 -81.10 29.55
CA LYS A 151 52.50 -80.60 28.60
C LYS A 151 53.45 -79.58 29.24
N LEU A 152 52.97 -78.69 30.10
CA LEU A 152 53.83 -77.74 30.82
C LEU A 152 54.75 -78.43 31.83
N ALA A 153 54.24 -79.45 32.54
CA ALA A 153 55.04 -80.28 33.45
C ALA A 153 56.12 -81.10 32.70
N ALA A 154 55.79 -81.60 31.50
CA ALA A 154 56.75 -82.30 30.65
C ALA A 154 57.85 -81.39 30.07
N GLU A 155 57.57 -80.10 29.83
CA GLU A 155 58.58 -79.12 29.39
C GLU A 155 59.51 -78.67 30.52
N ILE A 156 59.00 -78.50 31.75
CA ILE A 156 59.83 -78.14 32.92
C ILE A 156 60.73 -79.31 33.35
N THR A 157 60.37 -80.55 33.05
CA THR A 157 61.18 -81.75 33.40
C THR A 157 62.23 -82.08 32.32
N ASN A 158 62.15 -81.48 31.13
CA ASN A 158 63.08 -81.68 30.00
C ASN A 158 64.00 -80.47 29.73
N GLY A 159 64.12 -79.53 30.68
CA GLY A 159 65.13 -78.47 30.71
C GLY A 159 65.92 -78.51 32.02
#